data_AF-A0A0C1QT06-F1
#
_entry.id   AF-A0A0C1QT06-F1
#
_cell.length_a   1.000
_cell.length_b   1.000
_cell.length_c   1.000
_cell.angle_alpha   90.00
_cell.angle_beta   90.00
_cell.angle_gamma   90.00
#
_symmetry.space_group_name_H-M   'P 1'
#
loop_
_entity.id
_entity.type
_entity.pdbx_description
1 polymer ?
#
loop_
_entity_poly.entity_id
_entity_poly.type
_entity_poly.pdbx_seq_one_letter_code
_entity_poly.pdbx_strand_id
1 'polypeptide(L)'
;MKTQQKLDEITLYLTQTLSEYEVIPANWGWHIHKKDMYCGLLEYQDKKGWRGSAFNSLPARVKEKLKQFALSNFALTYQVMV
;
A
#
# COMPACT_ATOMS: atom_id res chain seq x y z
N MET A 1 5.19 -0.14 16.28
CA MET A 1 5.83 0.79 15.32
C MET A 1 6.32 -0.02 14.13
N LYS A 2 5.97 0.33 12.89
CA LYS A 2 6.68 -0.23 11.72
C LYS A 2 8.09 0.38 11.72
N THR A 3 9.11 -0.41 11.39
CA THR A 3 10.46 0.13 11.18
C THR A 3 10.44 1.10 10.00
N GLN A 4 11.31 2.12 10.02
CA GLN A 4 11.42 3.08 8.90
C GLN A 4 11.65 2.34 7.56
N GLN A 5 12.50 1.31 7.58
CA GLN A 5 12.77 0.42 6.45
C GLN A 5 11.49 -0.19 5.86
N LYS A 6 10.59 -0.71 6.71
CA LYS A 6 9.30 -1.29 6.28
C LYS A 6 8.37 -0.22 5.69
N LEU A 7 8.44 1.03 6.18
CA LEU A 7 7.65 2.12 5.61
C LEU A 7 8.17 2.52 4.22
N ASP A 8 9.49 2.56 4.03
CA ASP A 8 10.12 2.90 2.76
C ASP A 8 9.82 1.83 1.70
N GLU A 9 9.91 0.53 2.05
CA GLU A 9 9.53 -0.58 1.18
C GLU A 9 8.07 -0.52 0.74
N ILE A 10 7.14 -0.24 1.68
CA ILE A 10 5.73 -0.11 1.35
C ILE A 10 5.49 1.11 0.45
N THR A 11 6.17 2.23 0.73
CA THR A 11 6.03 3.46 -0.05
C THR A 11 6.56 3.27 -1.48
N LEU A 12 7.69 2.58 -1.65
CA LEU A 12 8.23 2.22 -2.95
C LEU A 12 7.26 1.33 -3.72
N TYR A 13 6.75 0.29 -3.08
CA TYR A 13 5.76 -0.61 -3.67
C TYR A 13 4.49 0.14 -4.13
N LEU A 14 3.98 1.05 -3.30
CA LEU A 14 2.82 1.87 -3.64
C LEU A 14 3.10 2.78 -4.83
N THR A 15 4.24 3.45 -4.86
CA THR A 15 4.64 4.35 -5.95
C THR A 15 4.73 3.59 -7.28
N GLN A 16 5.25 2.35 -7.26
CA GLN A 16 5.30 1.49 -8.44
C GLN A 16 3.92 0.97 -8.86
N THR A 17 3.10 0.54 -7.90
CA THR A 17 1.77 -0.04 -8.17
C THR A 17 0.77 1.02 -8.63
N LEU A 18 0.91 2.23 -8.11
CA LEU A 18 0.05 3.38 -8.34
C LEU A 18 0.76 4.42 -9.24
N SER A 19 1.42 3.99 -10.31
CA SER A 19 2.23 4.87 -11.18
C SER A 19 1.47 6.04 -11.84
N GLU A 20 0.13 5.98 -11.87
CA GLU A 20 -0.74 7.07 -12.34
C GLU A 20 -1.24 8.01 -11.21
N TYR A 21 -0.81 7.75 -9.98
CA TYR A 21 -1.24 8.47 -8.79
C TYR A 21 -0.01 9.05 -8.09
N GLU A 22 -0.24 10.15 -7.38
CA GLU A 22 0.70 10.65 -6.41
C GLU A 22 0.45 9.98 -5.06
N VAL A 23 1.53 9.52 -4.42
CA VAL A 23 1.51 8.79 -3.15
C VAL A 23 2.28 9.61 -2.13
N ILE A 24 1.57 10.22 -1.18
CA ILE A 24 2.17 11.11 -0.17
C ILE A 24 2.10 10.43 1.20
N PRO A 25 3.23 10.13 1.85
CA PRO A 25 3.24 9.56 3.20
C PRO A 25 2.50 10.45 4.22
N ALA A 26 1.77 9.83 5.13
CA ALA A 26 1.01 10.47 6.20
C ALA A 26 1.15 9.70 7.52
N ASN A 27 0.73 10.32 8.64
CA ASN A 27 0.90 9.75 9.99
C ASN A 27 0.36 8.32 10.18
N TRP A 28 -0.65 7.91 9.41
CA TRP A 28 -1.31 6.61 9.54
C TRP A 28 -1.40 5.82 8.22
N GLY A 29 -0.75 6.29 7.15
CA GLY A 29 -0.89 5.70 5.82
C GLY A 29 -0.34 6.59 4.71
N TRP A 30 -1.03 6.62 3.58
CA TRP A 30 -0.66 7.42 2.41
C TRP A 30 -1.88 8.15 1.85
N HIS A 31 -1.73 9.44 1.60
CA HIS A 31 -2.68 10.20 0.81
C HIS A 31 -2.49 9.84 -0.65
N ILE A 32 -3.57 9.47 -1.32
CA ILE A 32 -3.56 9.11 -2.74
C ILE A 32 -4.24 10.23 -3.51
N HIS A 33 -3.55 10.74 -4.52
CA HIS A 33 -4.07 11.77 -5.43
C HIS A 33 -3.99 11.27 -6.87
N LYS A 34 -4.95 11.64 -7.70
CA LYS A 34 -4.89 11.45 -9.15
C LYS A 34 -4.96 12.82 -9.81
N LYS A 35 -3.82 13.31 -10.30
CA LYS A 35 -3.64 14.73 -10.65
C LYS A 35 -4.03 15.59 -9.43
N ASP A 36 -4.85 16.61 -9.61
CA ASP A 36 -5.27 17.52 -8.53
C ASP A 36 -6.41 16.97 -7.65
N MET A 37 -6.88 15.74 -7.90
CA MET A 37 -7.99 15.15 -7.16
C MET A 37 -7.50 14.26 -6.01
N TYR A 38 -7.86 14.65 -4.79
CA TYR A 38 -7.67 13.79 -3.62
C TYR A 38 -8.60 12.58 -3.66
N CYS A 39 -8.01 11.38 -3.72
CA CYS A 39 -8.74 10.11 -3.79
C CYS A 39 -9.02 9.50 -2.42
N GLY A 40 -8.31 9.94 -1.37
CA GLY A 40 -8.51 9.51 0.01
C GLY A 40 -7.24 9.04 0.71
N LEU A 41 -7.43 8.48 1.91
CA LEU A 41 -6.37 7.85 2.69
C LEU A 41 -6.32 6.36 2.38
N LEU A 42 -5.12 5.83 2.14
CA LEU A 42 -4.81 4.41 1.99
C LEU A 42 -3.98 3.94 3.19
N GLU A 43 -4.38 2.83 3.79
CA GLU A 43 -3.73 2.25 4.96
C GLU A 43 -3.41 0.77 4.71
N TYR A 44 -2.30 0.29 5.28
CA TYR A 44 -1.95 -1.13 5.28
C TYR A 44 -1.90 -1.69 6.69
N GLN A 45 -2.73 -2.71 6.96
CA GLN A 45 -2.77 -3.43 8.22
C GLN A 45 -2.36 -4.89 8.00
N ASP A 46 -1.32 -5.39 8.68
CA ASP A 46 -0.71 -6.69 8.40
C ASP A 46 -1.73 -7.87 8.35
N LYS A 47 -2.75 -7.87 9.22
CA LYS A 47 -3.80 -8.93 9.25
C LYS A 47 -5.01 -8.67 8.36
N LYS A 48 -5.23 -7.43 7.92
CA LYS A 48 -6.45 -7.03 7.18
C LYS A 48 -6.16 -6.57 5.75
N GLY A 49 -4.89 -6.42 5.39
CA GLY A 49 -4.45 -5.91 4.10
C GLY A 49 -4.68 -4.41 3.93
N TRP A 50 -4.87 -4.02 2.68
CA TRP A 50 -5.12 -2.64 2.25
C TRP A 50 -6.55 -2.20 2.55
N ARG A 51 -6.71 -0.98 3.08
CA ARG A 51 -8.00 -0.37 3.41
C ARG A 51 -7.95 1.15 3.33
N GLY A 52 -9.08 1.80 3.59
CA GLY A 52 -9.21 3.25 3.62
C GLY A 52 -10.06 3.75 2.46
N SER A 53 -10.39 5.05 2.49
CA SER A 53 -11.26 5.67 1.48
C SER A 53 -10.64 5.61 0.09
N ALA A 54 -9.32 5.80 -0.02
CA ALA A 54 -8.62 5.67 -1.30
C ALA A 54 -8.76 4.26 -1.88
N PHE A 55 -8.67 3.21 -1.04
CA PHE A 55 -8.77 1.84 -1.52
C PHE A 55 -10.08 1.61 -2.28
N ASN A 56 -11.21 2.14 -1.78
CA ASN A 56 -12.50 1.98 -2.43
C ASN A 56 -12.58 2.69 -3.78
N SER A 57 -11.93 3.85 -3.90
CA SER A 57 -11.85 4.67 -5.12
C SER A 57 -10.93 4.09 -6.20
N LEU A 58 -10.06 3.14 -5.86
CA LEU A 58 -9.12 2.56 -6.82
C LEU A 58 -9.81 1.60 -7.81
N PRO A 59 -9.35 1.54 -9.07
CA PRO A 59 -9.79 0.55 -10.05
C PRO A 59 -9.55 -0.89 -9.56
N ALA A 60 -10.38 -1.84 -10.00
CA ALA A 60 -10.29 -3.25 -9.62
C ALA A 60 -8.89 -3.84 -9.88
N ARG A 61 -8.31 -3.56 -11.06
CA ARG A 61 -6.95 -4.03 -11.43
C ARG A 61 -5.86 -3.53 -10.47
N VAL A 62 -6.01 -2.30 -9.96
CA VAL A 62 -5.07 -1.72 -8.99
C VAL A 62 -5.24 -2.39 -7.63
N LYS A 63 -6.48 -2.60 -7.19
CA LYS A 63 -6.79 -3.33 -5.94
C LYS A 63 -6.19 -4.74 -5.96
N GLU A 64 -6.27 -5.44 -7.09
CA GLU A 64 -5.67 -6.77 -7.27
C GLU A 64 -4.15 -6.74 -7.15
N LYS A 65 -3.48 -5.81 -7.83
CA LYS A 65 -2.04 -5.61 -7.67
C LYS A 65 -1.69 -5.34 -6.22
N LEU A 66 -2.34 -4.38 -5.56
CA LEU A 66 -2.09 -4.07 -4.14
C LEU A 66 -2.17 -5.33 -3.25
N LYS A 67 -3.15 -6.21 -3.45
CA LYS A 67 -3.27 -7.47 -2.68
C LYS A 67 -2.06 -8.41 -2.84
N GLN A 68 -1.30 -8.32 -3.94
CA GLN A 68 -0.08 -9.13 -4.13
C GLN A 68 1.04 -8.77 -3.14
N PHE A 69 1.07 -7.53 -2.63
CA PHE A 69 2.01 -7.13 -1.58
C PHE A 69 1.98 -8.05 -0.35
N ALA A 70 0.76 -8.42 0.07
CA ALA A 70 0.58 -9.31 1.21
C ALA A 70 1.14 -10.70 0.92
N LEU A 71 0.95 -11.21 -0.30
CA LEU A 71 1.45 -12.53 -0.71
C LEU A 71 2.98 -12.57 -0.73
N SER A 72 3.65 -11.51 -1.18
CA SER A 72 5.11 -11.40 -1.18
C SER A 72 5.68 -11.33 0.25
N ASN A 73 5.02 -10.61 1.16
CA ASN A 73 5.45 -10.58 2.57
C ASN A 73 5.18 -11.91 3.29
N PHE A 74 4.05 -12.58 3.04
CA PHE A 74 3.80 -13.91 3.58
C PHE A 74 4.88 -14.90 3.11
N ALA A 75 5.26 -14.89 1.83
CA ALA A 75 6.33 -15.75 1.31
C ALA A 75 7.69 -15.52 2.00
N LEU A 76 8.04 -14.27 2.29
CA LEU A 76 9.25 -13.92 3.07
C LEU A 76 9.14 -14.34 4.55
N THR A 77 7.93 -14.33 5.13
CA THR A 77 7.75 -14.72 6.54
C THR A 77 7.88 -16.22 6.75
N TYR A 78 7.56 -17.04 5.72
CA TYR A 78 7.77 -18.50 5.76
C TYR A 78 9.22 -18.91 5.49
N GLN A 79 10.05 -18.07 4.86
CA GLN A 79 11.47 -18.38 4.64
C GLN A 79 12.37 -18.12 5.86
N VAL A 80 11.88 -17.40 6.87
CA VAL A 80 12.65 -17.11 8.11
C VAL A 80 12.28 -18.07 9.26
N MET A 81 11.37 -19.03 9.03
CA MET A 81 10.97 -20.06 10.00
C MET A 81 11.30 -21.49 9.54
N VAL A 82 12.42 -21.68 8.83
CA VAL A 82 12.97 -23.02 8.53
C VAL A 82 14.41 -23.10 9.02
#